data_AF-A0A1B7L2A0-F1
#
_entry.id   AF-A0A1B7L2A0-F1
#
_cell.length_a   1.000
_cell.length_b   1.000
_cell.length_c   1.000
_cell.angle_alpha   90.00
_cell.angle_beta   90.00
_cell.angle_gamma   90.00
#
_symmetry.space_group_name_H-M   'P 1'
#
loop_
_entity.id
_entity.type
_entity.pdbx_description
1 polymer ?
#
loop_
_entity_poly.entity_id
_entity_poly.type
_entity_poly.pdbx_seq_one_letter_code
_entity_poly.pdbx_strand_id
1 'polypeptide(L)'
;MPVFIFLKKGSQIAVVEKADAPEAARLKAQGYEQQFEEITAPNTAKALARFRDIKQEEEAIQHGFSTGAAFFSLLAVLMMIIAFFLQR
;
A
#
# COMPACT_ATOMS: atom_id res chain seq x y z
N MET A 1 -12.53 17.84 -13.13
CA MET A 1 -12.55 16.92 -11.98
C MET A 1 -11.29 17.18 -11.18
N PRO A 2 -11.38 17.46 -9.87
CA PRO A 2 -10.22 17.76 -9.05
C PRO A 2 -9.32 16.54 -8.86
N VAL A 3 -8.03 16.81 -8.65
CA VAL A 3 -7.02 15.82 -8.27
C VAL A 3 -6.78 15.99 -6.79
N PHE A 4 -6.81 14.90 -6.04
CA PHE A 4 -6.54 14.89 -4.61
C PHE A 4 -5.19 14.24 -4.33
N ILE A 5 -4.46 14.82 -3.40
CA ILE A 5 -3.24 14.26 -2.81
C ILE A 5 -3.55 13.81 -1.38
N PHE A 6 -2.80 12.81 -0.92
CA PHE A 6 -2.94 12.23 0.41
C PHE A 6 -1.70 12.53 1.23
N LEU A 7 -1.87 13.04 2.44
CA LEU A 7 -0.78 13.25 3.38
C LEU A 7 -1.01 12.43 4.64
N LYS A 8 0.01 11.71 5.09
CA LYS A 8 -0.06 10.79 6.22
C LYS A 8 0.80 11.26 7.39
N LYS A 9 0.28 11.09 8.60
CA LYS A 9 1.05 11.25 9.84
C LYS A 9 0.63 10.14 10.81
N GLY A 10 1.49 9.14 10.98
CA GLY A 10 1.12 7.92 11.73
C GLY A 10 -0.10 7.23 11.08
N SER A 11 -1.18 7.08 11.83
CA SER A 11 -2.45 6.49 11.34
C SER A 11 -3.41 7.49 10.70
N GLN A 12 -3.10 8.79 10.75
CA GLN A 12 -3.97 9.84 10.22
C GLN A 12 -3.68 10.09 8.74
N ILE A 13 -4.75 10.21 7.94
CA ILE A 13 -4.70 10.58 6.53
C ILE A 13 -5.47 11.88 6.35
N ALA A 14 -4.79 12.90 5.83
CA ALA A 14 -5.38 14.13 5.33
C ALA A 14 -5.52 14.05 3.82
N VAL A 15 -6.64 14.53 3.29
CA VAL A 15 -6.93 14.56 1.86
C VAL A 15 -7.07 16.02 1.44
N VAL A 16 -6.25 16.45 0.49
CA VAL A 16 -6.20 17.84 0.05
C VAL A 16 -6.31 17.86 -1.47
N GLU A 17 -7.05 18.82 -2.01
CA GLU A 17 -7.03 19.06 -3.45
C GLU A 17 -5.64 19.54 -3.85
N LYS A 18 -5.07 18.96 -4.91
CA LYS A 18 -3.72 19.32 -5.41
C LYS A 18 -3.61 20.80 -5.75
N ALA A 19 -4.72 21.43 -6.13
CA ALA A 19 -4.78 22.87 -6.40
C ALA A 19 -4.61 23.72 -5.12
N ASP A 20 -4.90 23.18 -3.94
CA ASP A 20 -4.74 23.84 -2.64
C ASP A 20 -3.32 23.60 -2.08
N ALA A 21 -2.34 24.20 -2.76
CA ALA A 21 -0.95 24.18 -2.34
C ALA A 21 -0.70 24.76 -0.93
N PRO A 22 -1.39 25.83 -0.49
CA PRO A 22 -1.25 26.35 0.88
C PRO A 22 -1.60 25.33 1.96
N GLU A 23 -2.74 24.64 1.85
CA GLU A 23 -3.15 23.65 2.85
C GLU A 23 -2.20 22.44 2.88
N ALA A 24 -1.77 21.99 1.70
CA ALA A 24 -0.78 20.92 1.59
C ALA A 24 0.56 21.31 2.26
N ALA A 25 1.03 22.55 2.07
CA ALA A 25 2.25 23.04 2.70
C ALA A 25 2.10 23.14 4.23
N ARG A 26 0.95 23.60 4.72
CA ARG A 26 0.64 23.70 6.15
C ARG A 26 0.69 22.33 6.83
N LEU A 27 0.13 21.30 6.20
CA LEU A 27 0.17 19.94 6.72
C LEU A 27 1.58 19.35 6.68
N LYS A 28 2.35 19.59 5.62
CA LYS A 28 3.77 19.18 5.55
C LYS A 28 4.58 19.80 6.70
N ALA A 29 4.38 21.08 6.99
CA ALA A 29 5.03 21.74 8.13
C ALA A 29 4.64 21.15 9.49
N GLN A 30 3.47 20.51 9.60
CA GLN A 30 3.04 19.79 10.81
C GLN A 30 3.60 18.36 10.88
N GLY A 31 4.45 17.95 9.93
CA GLY A 31 5.05 16.63 9.87
C GLY A 31 4.18 15.59 9.17
N TYR A 32 3.26 16.00 8.30
CA TYR A 32 2.60 15.06 7.39
C TYR A 32 3.48 14.79 6.17
N GLU A 33 3.58 13.53 5.79
CA GLU A 33 4.32 13.07 4.62
C GLU A 33 3.35 12.82 3.47
N GLN A 34 3.63 13.44 2.32
CA GLN A 34 2.83 13.22 1.12
C GLN A 34 3.04 11.79 0.62
N GLN A 35 1.94 11.08 0.37
CA GLN A 35 1.94 9.76 -0.23
C GLN A 35 2.10 9.88 -1.76
N PHE A 36 2.55 8.80 -2.40
CA PHE A 36 2.77 8.79 -3.86
C PHE A 36 1.46 8.83 -4.66
N GLU A 37 0.35 8.43 -4.06
CA GLU A 37 -0.93 8.35 -4.73
C GLU A 37 -1.53 9.74 -4.98
N GLU A 38 -1.94 9.97 -6.21
CA GLU A 38 -2.80 11.09 -6.60
C GLU A 38 -4.06 10.53 -7.25
N ILE A 39 -5.23 10.99 -6.81
CA ILE A 39 -6.50 10.43 -7.25
C ILE A 39 -7.40 11.53 -7.81
N THR A 40 -7.76 11.39 -9.09
CA THR A 40 -8.81 12.20 -9.70
C THR A 40 -10.17 11.68 -9.26
N ALA A 41 -10.94 12.50 -8.57
CA ALA A 41 -12.26 12.13 -8.06
C ALA A 41 -13.21 13.33 -8.08
N PRO A 42 -14.54 13.14 -8.04
CA PRO A 42 -15.47 14.26 -7.97
C PRO A 42 -15.51 14.94 -6.61
N ASN A 43 -15.07 14.27 -5.54
CA ASN A 43 -15.02 14.82 -4.19
C ASN A 43 -14.03 14.05 -3.29
N THR A 44 -13.71 14.63 -2.13
CA THR A 44 -12.80 14.09 -1.12
C THR A 44 -13.20 12.70 -0.64
N ALA A 45 -14.50 12.43 -0.46
CA ALA A 45 -14.99 11.15 0.03
C ALA A 45 -14.70 10.01 -0.96
N LYS A 46 -14.93 10.23 -2.26
CA LYS A 46 -14.59 9.26 -3.31
C LYS A 46 -13.08 9.10 -3.48
N ALA A 47 -12.32 10.19 -3.36
CA ALA A 47 -10.86 10.13 -3.39
C ALA A 47 -10.32 9.25 -2.25
N LEU A 48 -10.82 9.47 -1.03
CA LEU A 48 -10.43 8.69 0.15
C LEU A 48 -10.84 7.22 0.05
N ALA A 49 -12.04 6.93 -0.46
CA ALA A 49 -12.46 5.55 -0.69
C ALA A 49 -11.50 4.84 -1.65
N ARG A 50 -11.21 5.46 -2.79
CA ARG A 50 -10.29 4.88 -3.77
C ARG A 50 -8.86 4.71 -3.23
N PHE A 51 -8.40 5.66 -2.41
CA PHE A 51 -7.10 5.53 -1.73
C PHE A 51 -7.06 4.33 -0.79
N ARG A 52 -8.12 4.11 0.00
CA ARG A 52 -8.22 2.94 0.88
C ARG A 52 -8.23 1.63 0.11
N ASP A 53 -8.96 1.59 -1.00
CA ASP A 53 -8.98 0.40 -1.87
C ASP A 53 -7.57 0.07 -2.38
N ILE A 54 -6.81 1.08 -2.84
CA ILE A 54 -5.41 0.91 -3.29
C ILE A 54 -4.53 0.39 -2.17
N LYS A 55 -4.61 0.98 -0.97
CA LYS A 55 -3.78 0.53 0.17
C LYS A 55 -4.11 -0.89 0.61
N GLN A 56 -5.38 -1.28 0.59
CA GLN A 56 -5.77 -2.65 0.86
C GLN A 56 -5.21 -3.63 -0.18
N GLU A 57 -5.22 -3.25 -1.46
CA GLU A 57 -4.65 -4.05 -2.54
C GLU A 57 -3.12 -4.19 -2.41
N GLU A 58 -2.41 -3.11 -2.07
CA GLU A 58 -0.96 -3.15 -1.81
C GLU A 58 -0.60 -4.08 -0.65
N GLU A 59 -1.32 -3.99 0.47
CA GLU A 59 -1.14 -4.89 1.61
C GLU A 59 -1.38 -6.35 1.21
N ALA A 60 -2.45 -6.61 0.45
CA ALA A 60 -2.76 -7.95 -0.04
C ALA A 60 -1.67 -8.50 -0.97
N ILE A 61 -1.12 -7.68 -1.86
CA ILE A 61 -0.03 -8.07 -2.77
C ILE A 61 1.25 -8.39 -1.98
N GLN A 62 1.62 -7.54 -1.02
CA GLN A 62 2.80 -7.77 -0.17
C GLN A 62 2.67 -9.09 0.61
N HIS A 63 1.52 -9.33 1.22
CA HIS A 63 1.25 -10.58 1.92
C HIS A 63 1.22 -11.78 0.98
N GLY A 64 0.65 -11.65 -0.22
CA GLY A 64 0.63 -12.70 -1.24
C GLY A 64 2.02 -13.11 -1.71
N PHE A 65 2.90 -12.13 -1.94
CA PHE A 65 4.30 -12.40 -2.31
C PHE A 65 5.07 -13.08 -1.17
N SER A 66 4.92 -12.59 0.07
CA SER A 66 5.58 -13.17 1.23
C SER A 66 5.14 -14.61 1.52
N THR A 67 3.84 -14.92 1.36
CA THR A 67 3.29 -16.26 1.64
C THR A 67 3.62 -17.25 0.53
N GLY A 68 3.58 -16.83 -0.74
CA GLY A 68 3.97 -17.67 -1.88
C GLY A 68 5.42 -18.15 -1.79
N ALA A 69 6.36 -17.23 -1.57
CA ALA A 69 7.78 -17.58 -1.45
C ALA A 69 8.06 -18.53 -0.28
N ALA A 70 7.43 -18.29 0.88
CA ALA A 70 7.55 -19.15 2.05
C ALA A 70 6.99 -20.56 1.78
N PHE A 71 5.84 -20.65 1.11
CA PHE A 71 5.21 -21.92 0.76
C PHE A 71 6.10 -22.76 -0.19
N PHE A 72 6.61 -22.17 -1.27
CA PHE A 72 7.50 -22.88 -2.20
C PHE A 72 8.82 -23.29 -1.56
N SER A 73 9.38 -22.46 -0.68
CA SER A 73 10.60 -22.79 0.06
C SER A 73 10.41 -24.01 0.95
N LEU A 74 9.31 -24.08 1.70
CA LEU A 74 8.97 -25.23 2.54
C LEU A 74 8.74 -26.50 1.70
N LEU A 75 8.04 -26.38 0.57
CA LEU A 75 7.79 -27.49 -0.34
C LEU A 75 9.09 -28.06 -0.92
N ALA A 76 10.04 -27.19 -1.31
CA ALA A 76 11.32 -27.61 -1.85
C ALA A 76 12.16 -28.39 -0.81
N VAL A 77 12.20 -27.92 0.44
CA VAL A 77 12.87 -28.64 1.53
C VAL A 77 12.24 -30.00 1.77
N LEU A 78 10.91 -30.10 1.78
CA LEU A 78 10.19 -31.36 1.93
C LEU A 78 10.51 -32.34 0.78
N MET A 79 10.49 -31.86 -0.46
CA MET A 79 10.85 -32.66 -1.63
C MET A 79 12.30 -33.16 -1.56
N MET A 80 13.22 -32.33 -1.07
CA MET A 80 14.63 -32.72 -0.88
C MET A 80 14.78 -33.84 0.16
N ILE A 81 14.03 -33.76 1.27
CA ILE A 81 13.98 -34.81 2.30
C ILE A 81 13.43 -36.11 1.72
N ILE A 82 12.29 -36.05 1.01
CA ILE A 82 11.67 -37.23 0.38
C ILE A 82 12.64 -37.87 -0.63
N ALA A 83 13.27 -37.07 -1.49
CA ALA A 83 14.24 -37.55 -2.46
C ALA A 83 15.45 -38.23 -1.78
N PHE A 84 15.96 -37.65 -0.68
CA PHE A 84 17.03 -38.25 0.10
C PHE A 84 16.68 -39.63 0.66
N PHE A 85 15.44 -39.82 1.15
CA PHE A 85 14.98 -41.12 1.64
C PHE A 85 14.72 -42.14 0.52
N LEU A 86 14.33 -41.70 -0.68
CA LEU A 86 14.10 -42.58 -1.84
C LEU A 86 15.39 -43.03 -2.53
N GLN A 87 16.47 -42.26 -2.41
CA GLN A 87 17.78 -42.55 -3.00
C GLN A 87 18.71 -43.39 -2.11
N ARG A 88 18.26 -43.73 -0.91
CA ARG A 88 18.98 -44.54 0.08
C ARG A 88 18.43 -45.96 0.11
#